data_AF-A0A8S3AUF7-F1
#
_entry.id   AF-A0A8S3AUF7-F1
#
_cell.length_a   1.000
_cell.length_b   1.000
_cell.length_c   1.000
_cell.angle_alpha   90.00
_cell.angle_beta   90.00
_cell.angle_gamma   90.00
#
_symmetry.space_group_name_H-M   'P 1'
#
loop_
_entity.id
_entity.type
_entity.pdbx_description
1 polymer ?
#
loop_
_entity_poly.entity_id
_entity_poly.type
_entity_poly.pdbx_seq_one_letter_code
_entity_poly.pdbx_strand_id
1 'polypeptide(L)' 'AGKPLILPITLETCEIVDPVPQKGGIINGNTKVGFDEQERVTISYHKNDANNYTQPWTARLENGTWKKYQITNWPWHWDF' A
#
# COMPACT_ATOMS: atom_id res chain seq x y z
N ALA A 1 20.86 5.09 -2.38
CA ALA A 1 20.90 4.05 -1.32
C ALA A 1 19.74 4.28 -0.36
N GLY A 2 19.18 3.22 0.25
CA GLY A 2 18.07 3.33 1.22
C GLY A 2 18.53 3.78 2.62
N LYS A 3 17.58 4.10 3.49
CA LYS A 3 17.83 4.40 4.91
C LYS A 3 17.76 3.10 5.74
N PRO A 4 18.80 2.74 6.51
CA PRO A 4 18.73 1.60 7.42
C PRO A 4 17.63 1.80 8.47
N LEU A 5 16.86 0.73 8.75
CA LEU A 5 15.91 0.69 9.85
C LEU A 5 16.58 0.09 11.09
N ILE A 6 16.28 0.67 12.25
CA ILE A 6 16.74 0.16 13.54
C ILE A 6 15.83 -0.99 13.95
N LEU A 7 16.42 -2.09 14.44
CA LEU A 7 15.68 -3.25 14.93
C LEU A 7 15.48 -3.17 16.46
N PRO A 8 14.37 -3.68 17.00
CA PRO A 8 13.21 -4.21 16.26
C PRO A 8 12.44 -3.09 15.56
N ILE A 9 11.80 -3.41 14.43
CA ILE A 9 10.93 -2.47 13.73
C ILE A 9 9.62 -2.38 14.52
N THR A 10 9.28 -1.16 14.95
CA THR A 10 8.05 -0.85 15.71
C THR A 10 7.14 0.09 14.90
N LEU A 11 5.93 0.36 15.38
CA LEU A 11 5.06 1.34 14.73
C LEU A 11 5.67 2.76 14.73
N GLU A 12 6.46 3.10 15.75
CA GLU A 12 7.14 4.39 15.83
C GLU A 12 8.35 4.52 14.88
N THR A 13 8.90 3.39 14.41
CA THR A 13 10.19 3.35 13.69
C THR A 13 10.09 2.78 12.28
N CYS A 14 8.92 2.27 11.88
CA CYS A 14 8.70 1.70 10.56
C CYS A 14 8.59 2.76 9.45
N GLU A 15 8.73 2.30 8.21
CA GLU A 15 8.38 3.09 7.02
C GLU A 15 6.89 2.91 6.72
N ILE A 16 6.19 4.03 6.50
CA ILE A 16 4.76 4.02 6.16
C ILE A 16 4.61 4.18 4.65
N VAL A 17 4.20 3.09 3.98
CA VAL A 17 3.95 3.08 2.52
C VAL A 17 2.67 3.84 2.15
N ASP A 18 1.57 3.50 2.82
CA ASP A 18 0.25 4.07 2.61
C ASP A 18 -0.51 4.06 3.96
N PRO A 19 -0.80 5.23 4.56
CA PRO A 19 -1.49 5.31 5.85
C PRO A 19 -3.00 5.04 5.67
N VAL A 20 -3.38 3.77 5.56
CA VAL A 20 -4.79 3.38 5.49
C VAL A 20 -5.41 3.44 6.90
N PRO A 21 -6.46 4.26 7.11
CA PRO A 21 -7.09 4.37 8.43
C PRO A 21 -7.86 3.10 8.79
N GLN A 22 -8.22 2.98 10.07
CA GLN A 22 -9.19 1.97 10.49
C GLN A 22 -10.46 2.05 9.64
N LYS A 23 -11.02 0.89 9.28
CA LYS A 23 -12.16 0.76 8.36
C LYS A 23 -11.90 1.24 6.92
N GLY A 24 -10.63 1.47 6.55
CA GLY A 24 -10.24 1.89 5.20
C GLY A 24 -10.24 0.77 4.14
N GLY A 25 -10.91 -0.36 4.39
CA GLY A 25 -11.04 -1.45 3.41
C GLY A 25 -9.79 -2.28 3.18
N ILE A 26 -8.85 -2.33 4.13
CA ILE A 26 -7.66 -3.19 4.05
C ILE A 26 -7.82 -4.42 4.95
N ILE A 27 -7.48 -5.60 4.43
CA ILE A 27 -7.45 -6.86 5.19
C ILE A 27 -6.01 -7.38 5.37
N ASN A 28 -5.73 -7.95 6.55
CA ASN A 28 -4.45 -8.58 6.82
C ASN A 28 -4.23 -9.79 5.91
N GLY A 29 -2.98 -10.03 5.48
CA GLY A 29 -2.60 -11.19 4.66
C GLY A 29 -2.88 -11.08 3.15
N ASN A 30 -3.61 -10.04 2.71
CA ASN A 30 -3.88 -9.79 1.28
C ASN A 30 -2.96 -8.73 0.65
N THR A 31 -1.83 -8.44 1.28
CA THR A 31 -0.75 -7.62 0.71
C THR A 31 0.27 -8.54 0.04
N LYS A 32 0.63 -8.25 -1.21
CA LYS A 32 1.65 -9.00 -1.98
C LYS A 32 2.80 -8.09 -2.35
N VAL A 33 4.03 -8.56 -2.08
CA VAL A 33 5.26 -7.86 -2.44
C VAL A 33 5.81 -8.48 -3.73
N GLY A 34 6.24 -7.64 -4.66
CA GLY A 34 6.91 -8.03 -5.89
C GLY A 34 7.94 -6.97 -6.31
N PHE A 35 8.52 -7.14 -7.50
CA PHE A 35 9.47 -6.19 -8.07
C PHE A 35 9.07 -5.84 -9.51
N ASP A 36 9.32 -4.59 -9.92
CA ASP A 36 9.16 -4.19 -11.32
C ASP A 36 10.43 -4.46 -12.15
N GLU A 37 10.37 -4.14 -13.44
CA GLU A 37 11.49 -4.34 -14.38
C GLU A 37 12.74 -3.49 -14.06
N GLN A 38 12.63 -2.50 -13.18
CA GLN A 38 13.75 -1.71 -12.67
C GLN A 38 14.19 -2.17 -11.27
N GLU A 39 13.80 -3.37 -10.85
CA GLU A 39 14.11 -3.97 -9.55
C GLU A 39 13.60 -3.16 -8.35
N ARG A 40 12.58 -2.31 -8.56
CA ARG A 40 11.94 -1.55 -7.47
C ARG A 40 10.86 -2.38 -6.82
N VAL A 41 10.76 -2.30 -5.49
CA VAL A 41 9.69 -2.94 -4.73
C VAL A 41 8.33 -2.39 -5.18
N THR A 42 7.40 -3.31 -5.43
CA THR A 42 5.97 -3.06 -5.64
C THR A 42 5.18 -3.75 -4.54
N ILE A 43 4.11 -3.11 -4.09
CA ILE A 43 3.24 -3.65 -3.04
C ILE A 43 1.81 -3.58 -3.54
N SER A 44 1.20 -4.74 -3.80
CA SER A 44 -0.20 -4.85 -4.22
C SER A 44 -1.10 -5.15 -3.04
N TYR A 45 -2.21 -4.43 -2.92
CA TYR A 45 -3.17 -4.53 -1.82
C TYR A 45 -4.53 -4.00 -2.27
N HIS A 46 -5.51 -3.96 -1.36
CA HIS A 46 -6.79 -3.30 -1.58
C HIS A 46 -7.05 -2.33 -0.44
N LYS A 47 -7.77 -1.24 -0.76
CA LYS A 47 -8.31 -0.28 0.20
C LYS A 47 -9.48 0.45 -0.45
N ASN A 48 -10.24 1.17 0.35
CA ASN A 48 -11.30 2.04 -0.13
C ASN A 48 -10.71 3.30 -0.77
N ASP A 49 -11.29 3.71 -1.90
CA ASP A 49 -11.02 4.99 -2.54
C ASP A 49 -11.78 6.14 -1.85
N ALA A 50 -11.69 7.35 -2.43
CA ALA A 50 -12.35 8.54 -1.88
C ALA A 50 -13.89 8.47 -1.88
N ASN A 51 -14.50 7.59 -2.70
CA ASN A 51 -15.94 7.35 -2.73
C ASN A 51 -16.35 6.16 -1.85
N ASN A 52 -15.41 5.63 -1.06
CA ASN A 52 -15.56 4.43 -0.24
C ASN A 52 -15.73 3.13 -1.04
N TYR A 53 -15.37 3.09 -2.33
CA TYR A 53 -15.38 1.84 -3.10
C TYR A 53 -14.06 1.07 -2.92
N THR A 54 -14.16 -0.24 -2.76
CA THR A 54 -13.00 -1.11 -2.58
C THR A 54 -12.30 -1.31 -3.91
N GLN A 55 -11.06 -0.83 -4.02
CA GLN A 55 -10.24 -0.97 -5.21
C GLN A 55 -8.97 -1.77 -4.89
N PRO A 56 -8.42 -2.53 -5.85
CA PRO A 56 -7.02 -2.93 -5.84
C PRO A 56 -6.11 -1.72 -6.09
N TRP A 57 -5.00 -1.68 -5.38
CA TRP A 57 -3.96 -0.66 -5.48
C TRP A 57 -2.59 -1.32 -5.64
N THR A 58 -1.67 -0.59 -6.27
CA THR A 58 -0.24 -0.90 -6.20
C THR A 58 0.53 0.31 -5.71
N ALA A 59 1.46 0.10 -4.78
CA ALA A 59 2.38 1.12 -4.31
C ALA A 59 3.81 0.82 -4.78
N ARG A 60 4.54 1.86 -5.16
CA ARG A 60 5.94 1.81 -5.59
C ARG A 60 6.68 3.04 -5.12
N LEU A 61 7.95 2.88 -4.74
CA LEU A 61 8.81 4.00 -4.38
C LEU A 61 9.37 4.66 -5.64
N GLU A 62 9.06 5.93 -5.85
CA GLU A 62 9.54 6.72 -6.98
C GLU A 62 10.15 8.02 -6.48
N ASN A 63 11.41 8.28 -6.85
CA ASN A 63 12.13 9.48 -6.44
C ASN A 63 12.09 9.73 -4.92
N GLY A 64 12.26 8.65 -4.14
CA GLY A 64 12.22 8.71 -2.67
C GLY A 64 10.83 8.91 -2.06
N THR A 65 9.76 8.83 -2.85
CA THR A 65 8.37 8.99 -2.37
C THR A 65 7.51 7.80 -2.78
N TRP A 66 6.72 7.28 -1.85
CA TRP A 66 5.73 6.25 -2.18
C TRP A 66 4.63 6.83 -3.06
N LYS A 67 4.51 6.29 -4.27
CA LYS A 67 3.39 6.49 -5.18
C LYS A 67 2.41 5.34 -5.04
N LYS A 68 1.12 5.65 -5.12
CA LYS A 68 0.01 4.71 -4.97
C LYS A 68 -0.87 4.87 -6.19
N TYR A 69 -1.13 3.77 -6.89
CA TYR A 69 -1.92 3.75 -8.11
C TYR A 69 -3.15 2.88 -7.90
N GLN A 70 -4.32 3.46 -8.12
CA GLN A 70 -5.57 2.72 -8.17
C GLN A 70 -5.61 1.93 -9.47
N ILE A 71 -5.91 0.64 -9.41
CA ILE A 71 -5.86 -0.25 -10.58
C ILE A 71 -7.18 -0.24 -11.35
N THR A 72 -8.29 -0.02 -10.65
CA THR A 72 -9.65 -0.11 -11.20
C THR A 72 -10.47 1.13 -10.88
N ASN A 73 -11.68 1.24 -11.42
CA ASN A 73 -12.65 2.28 -11.04
C ASN A 73 -14.02 1.62 -10.81
N TRP A 74 -14.06 0.68 -9.87
CA TRP A 74 -15.27 -0.10 -9.59
C TRP A 74 -16.23 0.68 -8.69
N PRO A 75 -17.54 0.70 -8.97
CA PRO A 75 -18.52 1.36 -8.12
C PRO A 75 -19.04 0.39 -7.03
N TRP A 76 -18.14 -0.29 -6.31
CA TRP A 76 -18.51 -1.32 -5.34
C TRP A 76 -17.75 -1.18 -4.02
N HIS A 77 -18.49 -1.19 -2.92
CA HIS A 77 -17.94 -1.25 -1.56
C HIS A 77 -18.08 -2.68 -1.03
N TRP A 78 -16.96 -3.25 -0.59
CA TRP A 78 -16.99 -4.51 0.14
C TRP A 78 -17.05 -4.24 1.63
N ASP A 79 -18.20 -4.57 2.23
CA ASP A 79 -18.43 -4.46 3.67
C ASP A 79 -18.21 -5.84 4.32
N PHE A 80 -17.43 -5.86 5.41
CA PHE A 80 -17.07 -7.05 6.19
C PHE A 80 -17.25 -6.78 7.68
#